data_AF-A0A9J7MXE3-F1
#
_entry.id   AF-A0A9J7MXE3-F1
#
_cell.length_a   1.000
_cell.length_b   1.000
_cell.length_c   1.000
_cell.angle_alpha   90.00
_cell.angle_beta   90.00
_cell.angle_gamma   90.00
#
_symmetry.space_group_name_H-M   'P 1'
#
loop_
_entity.id
_entity.type
_entity.pdbx_description
1 polymer ?
#
loop_
_entity_poly.entity_id
_entity_poly.type
_entity_poly.pdbx_seq_one_letter_code
_entity_poly.pdbx_strand_id
1 'polypeptide(L)'
;MTACVNNHVDTVRRLIELGARPDLDDGHIAQILRVEVAENRCSVEESYNLIEEAKKTKLLRCCNPKCGKPGYRKTLKLCGRCKLTRYCSRDCQKQHWTVGHKKCCGHDVYSYEETDPFERMVMSLTKLALEEE
;
A
#
# COMPACT_ATOMS: atom_id res chain seq x y z
N MET A 1 -4.65 2.51 0.02
CA MET A 1 -5.18 2.71 -1.35
C MET A 1 -6.40 3.65 -1.35
N THR A 2 -6.24 4.86 -0.82
CA THR A 2 -7.31 5.88 -0.76
C THR A 2 -7.71 6.38 -2.14
N ALA A 3 -6.80 6.32 -3.13
CA ALA A 3 -7.07 6.66 -4.53
C ALA A 3 -8.16 5.79 -5.18
N CYS A 4 -8.36 4.57 -4.71
CA CYS A 4 -9.36 3.64 -5.25
C CYS A 4 -10.77 4.03 -4.82
N VAL A 5 -10.95 4.38 -3.53
CA VAL A 5 -12.23 4.84 -2.97
C VAL A 5 -12.69 6.15 -3.63
N ASN A 6 -11.75 7.01 -4.02
CA ASN A 6 -12.04 8.26 -4.72
C ASN A 6 -12.05 8.12 -6.26
N ASN A 7 -11.93 6.89 -6.78
CA ASN A 7 -11.84 6.58 -8.20
C ASN A 7 -10.87 7.45 -9.02
N HIS A 8 -9.71 7.74 -8.47
CA HIS A 8 -8.63 8.36 -9.22
C HIS A 8 -7.94 7.28 -10.09
N VAL A 9 -8.63 6.83 -11.14
CA VAL A 9 -8.22 5.70 -11.99
C VAL A 9 -6.78 5.84 -12.46
N ASP A 10 -6.38 7.02 -12.93
CA ASP A 10 -5.00 7.26 -13.41
C ASP A 10 -3.98 7.13 -12.29
N THR A 11 -4.32 7.55 -11.08
CA THR A 11 -3.47 7.38 -9.91
C THR A 11 -3.33 5.91 -9.56
N VAL A 12 -4.44 5.15 -9.57
CA VAL A 12 -4.43 3.69 -9.31
C VAL A 12 -3.59 2.97 -10.35
N ARG A 13 -3.82 3.25 -11.63
CA ARG A 13 -3.02 2.72 -12.76
C ARG A 13 -1.55 3.03 -12.57
N ARG A 14 -1.21 4.29 -12.27
CA ARG A 14 0.16 4.73 -12.08
C ARG A 14 0.84 4.05 -10.89
N LEU A 15 0.12 3.87 -9.78
CA LEU A 15 0.65 3.16 -8.61
C LEU A 15 0.95 1.70 -8.94
N ILE A 16 0.05 1.00 -9.64
CA ILE A 16 0.26 -0.37 -10.10
C ILE A 16 1.47 -0.44 -11.05
N GLU A 17 1.60 0.51 -11.98
CA GLU A 17 2.77 0.64 -12.88
C GLU A 17 4.09 0.83 -12.14
N LEU A 18 4.08 1.59 -11.04
CA LEU A 18 5.25 1.82 -10.19
C LEU A 18 5.52 0.64 -9.24
N GLY A 19 4.72 -0.42 -9.31
CA GLY A 19 4.91 -1.65 -8.55
C GLY A 19 4.33 -1.60 -7.14
N ALA A 20 3.35 -0.72 -6.88
CA ALA A 20 2.55 -0.78 -5.67
C ALA A 20 1.87 -2.16 -5.55
N ARG A 21 1.79 -2.69 -4.33
CA ARG A 21 1.11 -3.96 -4.08
C ARG A 21 -0.41 -3.75 -4.26
N PRO A 22 -1.09 -4.53 -5.11
CA PRO A 22 -2.54 -4.48 -5.25
C PRO A 22 -3.27 -5.29 -4.17
N ASP A 23 -2.53 -6.01 -3.33
CA ASP A 23 -3.09 -6.66 -2.15
C ASP A 23 -3.56 -5.56 -1.19
N LEU A 24 -4.85 -5.57 -0.90
CA LEU A 24 -5.45 -4.81 0.18
C LEU A 24 -5.64 -5.79 1.34
N ASP A 25 -4.54 -6.15 2.00
CA ASP A 25 -4.57 -6.86 3.29
C ASP A 25 -5.11 -5.96 4.42
N ASP A 26 -5.10 -4.64 4.21
CA ASP A 26 -5.70 -3.63 5.08
C ASP A 26 -7.24 -3.75 5.06
N GLY A 27 -7.77 -4.53 6.00
CA GLY A 27 -9.18 -4.95 6.04
C GLY A 27 -10.22 -3.83 5.94
N HIS A 28 -9.89 -2.61 6.38
CA HIS A 28 -10.80 -1.46 6.32
C HIS A 28 -11.09 -1.01 4.88
N ILE A 29 -10.07 -0.91 4.02
CA ILE A 29 -10.25 -0.47 2.62
C ILE A 29 -10.89 -1.58 1.78
N ALA A 30 -10.52 -2.84 2.05
CA ALA A 30 -11.14 -3.99 1.38
C ALA A 30 -12.64 -4.09 1.69
N GLN A 31 -13.08 -3.76 2.90
CA GLN A 31 -14.48 -3.76 3.28
C GLN A 31 -15.28 -2.63 2.61
N ILE A 32 -14.74 -1.41 2.58
CA ILE A 32 -15.38 -0.25 1.93
C ILE A 32 -15.63 -0.52 0.44
N LEU A 33 -14.61 -0.99 -0.29
CA LEU A 33 -14.77 -1.30 -1.72
C LEU A 33 -15.81 -2.40 -1.97
N ARG A 34 -15.90 -3.41 -1.09
CA ARG A 34 -16.93 -4.46 -1.21
C ARG A 34 -18.35 -3.91 -1.00
N VAL A 35 -18.52 -2.97 -0.07
CA VAL A 35 -19.81 -2.32 0.21
C VAL A 35 -20.23 -1.39 -0.94
N GLU A 36 -19.31 -0.57 -1.47
CA GLU A 36 -19.61 0.35 -2.58
C GLU A 36 -20.01 -0.37 -3.88
N VAL A 37 -19.39 -1.53 -4.16
CA VAL A 37 -19.76 -2.38 -5.30
C VAL A 37 -21.14 -3.04 -5.10
N ALA A 38 -21.46 -3.47 -3.87
CA ALA A 38 -22.76 -4.07 -3.55
C ALA A 38 -23.91 -3.05 -3.62
N GLU A 39 -23.64 -1.77 -3.35
CA GLU A 39 -24.63 -0.68 -3.43
C GLU A 39 -24.77 -0.04 -4.82
N ASN A 40 -24.09 -0.57 -5.86
CA ASN A 40 -24.18 -0.07 -7.24
C ASN A 40 -23.90 1.45 -7.40
N ARG A 41 -23.04 2.02 -6.53
CA ARG A 41 -22.56 3.40 -6.69
C ARG A 41 -21.48 3.39 -7.77
N CYS A 42 -21.90 3.66 -9.01
CA CYS A 42 -21.17 3.56 -10.27
C CYS A 42 -19.91 4.47 -10.43
N SER A 43 -19.22 4.81 -9.35
CA SER A 43 -18.03 5.64 -9.44
C SER A 43 -16.72 4.89 -9.24
N VAL A 44 -16.64 3.60 -8.86
CA VAL A 44 -15.34 2.94 -8.54
C VAL A 44 -14.99 1.74 -9.44
N GLU A 45 -15.83 1.43 -10.42
CA GLU A 45 -15.75 0.22 -11.25
C GLU A 45 -14.41 0.06 -11.99
N GLU A 46 -13.91 1.12 -12.63
CA GLU A 46 -12.67 1.04 -13.41
C GLU A 46 -11.44 0.86 -12.52
N SER A 47 -11.35 1.63 -11.42
CA SER A 47 -10.28 1.47 -10.44
C SER A 47 -10.28 0.07 -9.83
N TYR A 48 -11.47 -0.47 -9.50
CA TYR A 48 -11.61 -1.81 -8.95
C TYR A 48 -11.15 -2.88 -9.95
N ASN A 49 -11.55 -2.77 -11.21
CA ASN A 49 -11.15 -3.71 -12.26
C ASN A 49 -9.63 -3.72 -12.49
N LEU A 50 -8.95 -2.57 -12.45
CA LEU A 50 -7.50 -2.50 -12.52
C LEU A 50 -6.81 -3.28 -11.38
N ILE A 51 -7.38 -3.19 -10.17
CA ILE A 51 -6.84 -3.86 -8.98
C ILE A 51 -7.10 -5.36 -9.04
N GLU A 52 -8.31 -5.77 -9.41
CA GLU A 52 -8.67 -7.18 -9.58
C GLU A 52 -7.81 -7.86 -10.64
N GLU A 53 -7.55 -7.17 -11.75
CA GLU A 53 -6.66 -7.70 -12.79
C GLU A 53 -5.20 -7.80 -12.30
N ALA A 54 -4.72 -6.80 -11.55
CA ALA A 54 -3.40 -6.86 -10.93
C ALA A 54 -3.29 -8.01 -9.90
N LYS A 55 -4.37 -8.31 -9.15
CA LYS A 55 -4.43 -9.46 -8.24
C LYS A 55 -4.45 -10.79 -9.00
N LYS A 56 -5.29 -10.93 -10.03
CA LYS A 56 -5.43 -12.14 -10.85
C LYS A 56 -4.11 -12.51 -11.53
N THR A 57 -3.47 -11.53 -12.15
CA THR A 57 -2.20 -11.74 -12.86
C THR A 57 -1.04 -12.03 -11.91
N LYS A 58 -1.17 -11.69 -10.62
CA LYS A 58 -0.11 -11.76 -9.59
C LYS A 58 1.19 -11.09 -10.07
N LEU A 59 1.07 -10.18 -11.03
CA LEU A 59 2.16 -9.54 -11.74
C LEU A 59 2.53 -8.29 -10.97
N LEU A 60 3.76 -8.25 -10.49
CA LEU A 60 4.36 -7.09 -9.85
C LEU A 60 5.35 -6.46 -10.82
N ARG A 61 5.71 -5.21 -10.57
CA ARG A 61 6.74 -4.52 -11.36
C ARG A 61 7.97 -4.26 -10.52
N CYS A 62 9.11 -4.19 -11.20
CA CYS A 62 10.36 -3.76 -10.57
C CYS A 62 10.20 -2.32 -10.04
N CYS A 63 10.49 -2.11 -8.76
CA CYS A 63 10.37 -0.80 -8.10
C CYS A 63 11.42 0.22 -8.57
N ASN A 64 12.34 -0.14 -9.46
CA ASN A 64 13.22 0.85 -10.09
C ASN A 64 12.39 1.61 -11.15
N PRO A 65 12.15 2.93 -10.97
CA PRO A 65 11.26 3.69 -11.86
C PRO A 65 11.72 3.73 -13.32
N LYS A 66 13.04 3.57 -13.56
CA LYS A 66 13.61 3.51 -14.91
C LYS A 66 13.51 2.12 -15.56
N CYS A 67 13.05 1.11 -14.81
CA CYS A 67 12.94 -0.27 -15.29
C CYS A 67 11.49 -0.69 -15.46
N GLY A 68 10.70 -0.71 -14.38
CA GLY A 68 9.27 -1.08 -14.44
C GLY A 68 8.97 -2.49 -15.00
N LYS A 69 9.99 -3.33 -15.22
CA LYS A 69 9.82 -4.67 -15.82
C LYS A 69 8.84 -5.51 -15.00
N PRO A 70 7.84 -6.12 -15.64
CA PRO A 70 6.92 -7.00 -14.96
C PRO A 70 7.62 -8.28 -14.50
N GLY A 71 7.13 -8.86 -13.42
CA GLY A 71 7.62 -10.12 -12.86
C GLY A 71 6.66 -10.67 -11.82
N TYR A 72 6.79 -11.94 -11.49
CA TYR A 72 5.99 -12.56 -10.45
C TYR A 72 6.66 -12.36 -9.08
N ARG A 73 5.90 -12.50 -7.99
CA ARG A 73 6.45 -12.50 -6.62
C ARG A 73 7.66 -13.42 -6.44
N LYS A 74 7.62 -14.60 -7.08
CA LYS A 74 8.68 -15.60 -7.04
C LYS A 74 9.93 -15.23 -7.85
N THR A 75 9.81 -14.36 -8.86
CA THR A 75 10.93 -13.98 -9.73
C THR A 75 11.58 -12.67 -9.32
N LEU A 76 10.82 -11.76 -8.69
CA LEU A 76 11.36 -10.50 -8.19
C LEU A 76 12.02 -10.66 -6.81
N LYS A 77 13.21 -10.09 -6.68
CA LYS A 77 14.04 -10.13 -5.48
C LYS A 77 13.66 -9.00 -4.53
N LEU A 78 13.50 -9.33 -3.25
CA LEU A 78 13.24 -8.33 -2.21
C LEU A 78 14.49 -7.50 -1.90
N CYS A 79 14.26 -6.26 -1.48
CA CYS A 79 15.29 -5.55 -0.71
C CYS A 79 15.59 -6.34 0.56
N GLY A 80 16.86 -6.73 0.76
CA GLY A 80 17.26 -7.51 1.93
C GLY A 80 17.05 -6.81 3.27
N ARG A 81 16.98 -5.47 3.27
CA ARG A 81 16.77 -4.65 4.49
C ARG A 81 15.29 -4.48 4.82
N CYS A 82 14.53 -3.73 4.02
CA CYS A 82 13.14 -3.43 4.34
C CYS A 82 12.15 -4.55 3.97
N LYS A 83 12.53 -5.47 3.08
CA LYS A 83 11.65 -6.54 2.56
C LYS A 83 10.33 -6.06 1.93
N LEU A 84 10.25 -4.77 1.57
CA LEU A 84 9.04 -4.16 1.01
C LEU A 84 9.13 -3.88 -0.48
N THR A 85 10.27 -3.39 -0.96
CA THR A 85 10.50 -3.15 -2.40
C THR A 85 11.04 -4.39 -3.12
N ARG A 86 10.69 -4.55 -4.40
CA ARG A 86 11.02 -5.70 -5.24
C ARG A 86 11.73 -5.29 -6.52
N TYR A 87 12.71 -6.10 -6.95
CA TYR A 87 13.56 -5.80 -8.11
C TYR A 87 13.74 -7.01 -9.00
N CYS A 88 13.79 -6.82 -10.32
CA CYS A 88 14.11 -7.90 -11.25
C CYS A 88 15.60 -8.31 -11.17
N SER A 89 16.48 -7.41 -10.73
CA SER A 89 17.92 -7.67 -10.59
C SER A 89 18.54 -6.85 -9.46
N ARG A 90 19.75 -7.26 -9.03
CA ARG A 90 20.56 -6.50 -8.05
C ARG A 90 20.95 -5.13 -8.59
N ASP A 91 21.12 -4.98 -9.90
CA ASP A 91 21.46 -3.70 -10.51
C ASP A 91 20.31 -2.71 -10.45
N CYS A 92 19.07 -3.18 -10.65
CA CYS A 92 17.88 -2.34 -10.45
C CYS A 92 17.74 -1.89 -8.99
N GLN A 93 18.07 -2.75 -8.04
CA GLN A 93 18.10 -2.36 -6.63
C GLN A 93 19.15 -1.28 -6.36
N LYS A 94 20.38 -1.42 -6.88
CA LYS A 94 21.45 -0.42 -6.73
C LYS A 94 21.09 0.93 -7.34
N GLN A 95 20.51 0.92 -8.54
CA GLN A 95 20.05 2.15 -9.20
C GLN A 95 18.93 2.81 -8.39
N HIS A 96 17.94 2.04 -7.93
CA HIS A 96 16.86 2.59 -7.12
C HIS A 96 17.37 3.11 -5.76
N TRP A 97 18.39 2.46 -5.19
CA TRP A 97 19.04 2.89 -3.95
C TRP A 97 19.58 4.32 -4.05
N THR A 98 20.31 4.63 -5.12
CA THR A 98 20.94 5.94 -5.30
C THR A 98 19.94 7.05 -5.60
N VAL A 99 18.83 6.75 -6.29
CA VAL A 99 17.86 7.77 -6.71
C VAL A 99 16.79 8.09 -5.66
N GLY A 100 16.62 7.26 -4.63
CA GLY A 100 15.65 7.57 -3.58
C GLY A 100 15.46 6.51 -2.50
N HIS A 101 15.55 5.22 -2.83
CA HIS A 101 15.17 4.17 -1.88
C HIS A 101 15.97 4.22 -0.56
N LYS A 102 17.23 4.67 -0.60
CA LYS A 102 18.04 4.85 0.62
C LYS A 102 17.35 5.68 1.70
N LYS A 103 16.54 6.68 1.33
CA LYS A 103 15.87 7.60 2.26
C LYS A 103 14.67 6.98 2.98
N CYS A 104 14.01 6.00 2.37
CA CYS A 104 12.82 5.35 2.93
C CYS A 104 13.03 3.89 3.35
N CYS A 105 14.19 3.29 3.02
CA CYS A 105 14.42 1.88 3.28
C CYS A 105 14.44 1.55 4.78
N GLY A 106 13.41 0.83 5.25
CA GLY A 106 13.27 0.40 6.64
C GLY A 106 12.56 1.41 7.52
N HIS A 107 11.99 2.46 6.93
CA HIS A 107 11.20 3.49 7.62
C HIS A 107 9.69 3.23 7.46
N ASP A 108 9.34 2.01 7.06
CA ASP A 108 7.98 1.61 6.73
C ASP A 108 7.21 1.11 7.97
N VAL A 109 7.81 1.24 9.16
CA VAL A 109 7.17 0.92 10.41
C VAL A 109 6.45 2.19 10.87
N TYR A 110 5.14 2.24 10.65
CA TYR A 110 4.27 2.87 11.63
C TYR A 110 4.45 2.03 12.90
N SER A 111 5.46 2.35 13.70
CA SER A 111 5.73 1.65 14.94
C SER A 111 4.56 1.96 15.84
N TYR A 112 3.73 0.94 16.08
CA TYR A 112 2.71 0.92 17.13
C TYR A 112 3.35 0.93 18.54
N GLU A 113 4.46 1.64 18.72
CA GLU A 113 5.20 1.73 19.97
C GLU A 113 4.93 3.04 20.74
N GLU A 114 4.15 3.94 20.17
CA GLU A 114 3.48 4.97 20.94
C GLU A 114 1.99 4.85 20.66
N THR A 115 1.20 4.73 21.73
CA THR A 115 -0.26 4.78 21.65
C THR A 115 -0.65 5.92 20.73
N ASP A 116 -1.48 5.61 19.73
CA ASP A 116 -1.94 6.60 18.77
C ASP A 116 -2.38 7.86 19.55
N PRO A 117 -1.94 9.07 19.17
CA PRO A 117 -2.20 10.27 19.97
C PRO A 117 -3.69 10.47 20.28
N PHE A 118 -4.57 9.96 19.41
CA PHE A 118 -6.01 9.94 19.63
C PHE A 118 -6.41 8.84 20.63
N GLU A 119 -5.89 7.62 20.53
CA GLU A 119 -6.07 6.60 21.59
C GLU A 119 -5.58 7.08 22.96
N ARG A 120 -4.42 7.73 23.04
CA ARG A 120 -3.88 8.29 24.30
C ARG A 120 -4.80 9.38 24.86
N MET A 121 -5.32 10.25 24.00
CA MET A 121 -6.28 11.29 24.38
C MET A 121 -7.60 10.67 24.88
N VAL A 122 -8.13 9.66 24.19
CA VAL A 122 -9.36 8.96 24.58
C VAL A 122 -9.16 8.26 25.92
N MET A 123 -8.07 7.51 26.12
CA MET A 123 -7.80 6.85 27.41
C MET A 123 -7.64 7.84 28.56
N SER A 124 -7.04 9.02 28.32
CA SER A 124 -6.94 10.09 29.31
C SER A 124 -8.31 10.66 29.69
N LEU A 125 -9.20 10.86 28.71
CA LEU A 125 -10.55 11.38 28.96
C LEU A 125 -11.43 10.36 29.69
N THR A 126 -11.34 9.08 29.32
CA THR A 126 -12.07 8.00 29.98
C THR A 126 -11.60 7.82 31.43
N LYS A 127 -10.30 7.99 31.70
CA LYS A 127 -9.76 7.93 33.07
C LYS A 127 -10.30 9.07 33.94
N LEU A 128 -10.38 10.29 33.43
CA LEU A 128 -10.96 11.44 34.15
C LEU A 128 -12.45 11.23 34.46
N ALA A 129 -13.19 10.60 33.55
CA ALA A 129 -14.61 10.29 33.74
C ALA A 129 -14.88 9.18 34.79
N LEU A 130 -13.88 8.37 35.14
CA LEU A 130 -13.98 7.31 36.16
C LEU A 130 -13.45 7.75 37.53
N GLU A 131 -12.75 8.88 37.60
CA GLU A 131 -12.23 9.48 38.85
C GLU A 131 -13.20 10.51 39.46
N GLU A 132 -14.36 10.75 38.81
CA GLU A 132 -15.44 11.64 39.27
C GLU A 132 -16.64 10.89 39.92
N GLU A 133 -16.54 9.58 40.16
CA GLU A 133 -17.43 8.78 41.04
C GLU A 133 -16.73 8.38 42.35
#